data_AF-A0A524CT92-F1
#
_entry.id   AF-A0A524CT92-F1
#
_cell.length_a   1.000
_cell.length_b   1.000
_cell.length_c   1.000
_cell.angle_alpha   90.00
_cell.angle_beta   90.00
_cell.angle_gamma   90.00
#
_symmetry.space_group_name_H-M   'P 1'
#
loop_
_entity.id
_entity.type
_entity.pdbx_description
1 polymer ?
#
loop_
_entity_poly.entity_id
_entity_poly.type
_entity_poly.pdbx_seq_one_letter_code
_entity_poly.pdbx_strand_id
1 'polypeptide(L)'
;MPDDEREVAKKVLGNLEKLERGRGGKCQGCGHESADADFFECEFCGKPLCTYCHNMTNDFEFICRECIKARNMTAADVQFESDGAGRPFF
;
A
#
# COMPACT_ATOMS: atom_id res chain seq x y z
N MET A 1 8.10 -34.72 24.82
CA MET A 1 8.94 -33.50 24.88
C MET A 1 8.02 -32.31 24.63
N PRO A 2 7.46 -31.70 25.68
CA PRO A 2 6.46 -30.63 25.58
C PRO A 2 7.06 -29.23 25.36
N ASP A 3 8.38 -29.07 25.46
CA ASP A 3 9.08 -27.79 25.29
C ASP A 3 9.17 -27.34 23.81
N ASP A 4 9.36 -28.28 22.88
CA ASP A 4 9.42 -27.99 21.44
C ASP A 4 8.10 -27.42 20.89
N GLU A 5 6.95 -28.00 21.27
CA GLU A 5 5.64 -27.49 20.82
C GLU A 5 5.38 -26.05 21.30
N ARG A 6 5.89 -25.69 22.48
CA ARG A 6 5.70 -24.38 23.09
C ARG A 6 6.55 -23.31 22.41
N GLU A 7 7.77 -23.65 22.00
CA GLU A 7 8.62 -22.76 21.20
C GLU A 7 8.06 -22.54 19.79
N VAL A 8 7.59 -23.62 19.15
CA VAL A 8 6.99 -23.52 17.81
C VAL A 8 5.73 -22.66 17.86
N ALA A 9 4.86 -22.84 18.86
CA ALA A 9 3.66 -22.02 19.04
C ALA A 9 3.98 -20.53 19.22
N LYS A 10 5.00 -20.18 20.01
CA LYS A 10 5.44 -18.79 20.17
C LYS A 10 5.98 -18.19 18.86
N LYS A 11 6.72 -18.97 18.08
CA LYS A 11 7.24 -18.54 16.77
C LYS A 11 6.12 -18.28 15.77
N VAL A 12 5.13 -19.18 15.72
CA VAL A 12 3.96 -19.05 14.84
C VAL A 12 3.12 -17.84 15.25
N LEU A 13 2.82 -17.67 16.54
CA LEU A 13 2.08 -16.52 17.06
C LEU A 13 2.81 -15.20 16.80
N GLY A 14 4.13 -15.13 17.03
CA GLY A 14 4.92 -13.93 16.77
C GLY A 14 5.02 -13.58 15.27
N ASN A 15 5.01 -14.58 14.39
CA ASN A 15 4.95 -14.34 12.95
C ASN A 15 3.54 -13.92 12.50
N LEU A 16 2.48 -14.47 13.11
CA LEU A 16 1.10 -14.06 12.87
C LEU A 16 0.87 -12.61 13.31
N GLU A 17 1.41 -12.20 14.46
CA GLU A 17 1.32 -10.83 14.96
C GLU A 17 2.09 -9.84 14.07
N LYS A 18 3.20 -10.25 13.46
CA LYS A 18 3.90 -9.44 12.44
C LYS A 18 3.12 -9.34 11.13
N LEU A 19 2.46 -10.41 10.72
CA LEU A 19 1.55 -10.43 9.57
C LEU A 19 0.32 -9.55 9.82
N GLU A 20 -0.27 -9.62 11.02
CA GLU A 20 -1.42 -8.81 11.46
C GLU A 20 -1.05 -7.33 11.63
N ARG A 21 0.15 -7.03 12.14
CA ARG A 21 0.69 -5.66 12.22
C ARG A 21 1.09 -5.09 10.86
N GLY A 22 1.22 -5.94 9.84
CA GLY A 22 1.31 -5.55 8.42
C GLY A 22 -0.05 -5.45 7.73
N ARG A 23 -1.14 -5.85 8.40
CA ARG A 23 -2.51 -5.97 7.86
C ARG A 23 -3.39 -4.74 8.09
N GLY A 24 -2.86 -3.75 8.81
CA GLY A 24 -3.40 -2.40 8.90
C GLY A 24 -2.25 -1.42 8.71
N GLY A 25 -2.48 -0.36 7.94
CA GLY A 25 -1.44 0.52 7.44
C GLY A 25 -1.82 1.99 7.54
N LYS A 26 -0.82 2.85 7.41
CA LYS A 26 -1.00 4.29 7.22
C LYS A 26 -0.69 4.62 5.76
N CYS A 27 -1.65 5.21 5.06
CA CYS A 27 -1.46 5.73 3.72
C CYS A 27 -0.29 6.71 3.75
N GLN A 28 0.77 6.45 3.00
CA GLN A 28 1.90 7.37 2.90
C GLN A 28 1.54 8.63 2.08
N GLY A 29 0.43 8.61 1.33
CA GLY A 29 -0.05 9.76 0.55
C GLY A 29 -0.89 10.77 1.35
N CYS A 30 -1.81 10.32 2.20
CA CYS A 30 -2.72 11.20 2.96
C CYS A 30 -2.66 11.01 4.48
N GLY A 31 -1.92 10.03 4.98
CA GLY A 31 -1.84 9.71 6.40
C GLY A 31 -3.07 9.00 6.97
N HIS A 32 -4.06 8.65 6.14
CA HIS A 32 -5.22 7.87 6.58
C HIS A 32 -4.78 6.49 7.06
N GLU A 33 -5.16 6.16 8.29
CA GLU A 33 -4.89 4.87 8.92
C GLU A 33 -6.14 4.01 8.78
N SER A 34 -5.98 2.83 8.19
CA SER A 34 -7.06 1.84 8.09
C SER A 34 -6.63 0.57 8.80
N ALA A 35 -7.56 0.00 9.57
CA ALA A 35 -7.38 -1.29 10.22
C ALA A 35 -7.49 -2.46 9.23
N ASP A 36 -8.06 -2.19 8.05
CA ASP A 36 -8.21 -3.15 6.97
C ASP A 36 -7.04 -3.08 5.98
N ALA A 37 -6.74 -4.23 5.37
CA ALA A 37 -5.61 -4.47 4.46
C ALA A 37 -5.77 -3.83 3.07
N ASP A 38 -6.66 -2.85 2.92
CA ASP A 38 -7.00 -2.20 1.65
C ASP A 38 -5.98 -1.11 1.24
N PHE A 39 -4.69 -1.40 1.44
CA PHE A 39 -3.59 -0.59 0.94
C PHE A 39 -3.02 -1.21 -0.33
N PHE A 40 -2.96 -0.41 -1.39
CA PHE A 40 -2.28 -0.72 -2.62
C PHE A 40 -0.81 -0.36 -2.48
N GLU A 41 0.08 -1.23 -2.94
CA GLU A 41 1.50 -0.93 -3.00
C GLU A 41 1.83 -0.23 -4.31
N CYS A 42 2.59 0.86 -4.25
CA CYS A 42 3.12 1.48 -5.46
C CYS A 42 4.23 0.61 -6.06
N GLU A 43 4.08 0.15 -7.29
CA GLU A 43 5.02 -0.73 -8.00
C GLU A 43 6.42 -0.10 -8.14
N PHE A 44 6.52 1.22 -8.06
CA PHE A 44 7.77 1.95 -8.24
C PHE A 44 8.54 2.25 -6.95
N CYS A 45 7.85 2.36 -5.81
CA CYS A 45 8.51 2.75 -4.55
C CYS A 45 8.13 1.89 -3.34
N GLY A 46 7.27 0.89 -3.52
CA GLY A 46 6.84 -0.02 -2.45
C GLY A 46 6.01 0.66 -1.35
N LYS A 47 5.57 1.92 -1.56
CA LYS A 47 4.81 2.65 -0.53
C LYS A 47 3.35 2.17 -0.51
N PRO A 48 2.78 1.90 0.68
CA PRO A 48 1.36 1.60 0.82
C PRO A 48 0.51 2.87 0.69
N LEU A 49 -0.53 2.79 -0.16
CA LEU A 49 -1.46 3.87 -0.47
C LEU A 49 -2.89 3.38 -0.32
N CYS A 50 -3.77 4.21 0.22
CA CYS A 50 -5.18 3.88 0.22
C CYS A 50 -5.79 4.01 -1.19
N THR A 51 -7.01 3.48 -1.36
CA THR A 51 -7.81 3.55 -2.58
C THR A 51 -8.02 4.99 -3.08
N TYR A 52 -7.93 5.99 -2.19
CA TYR A 52 -8.05 7.40 -2.56
C TYR A 52 -6.75 8.04 -3.02
N CYS A 53 -5.60 7.42 -2.79
CA CYS A 53 -4.28 8.00 -3.08
C CYS A 53 -3.48 7.20 -4.13
N HIS A 54 -3.96 6.01 -4.49
CA HIS A 54 -3.41 5.22 -5.60
C HIS A 54 -3.93 5.73 -6.96
N ASN A 55 -3.09 5.64 -7.97
CA ASN A 55 -3.47 5.72 -9.38
C ASN A 55 -3.02 4.44 -10.08
N MET A 56 -3.36 4.30 -11.35
CA MET A 56 -2.96 3.18 -12.19
C MET A 56 -2.34 3.71 -13.48
N THR A 57 -1.23 3.11 -13.92
CA THR A 57 -0.65 3.39 -15.24
C THR A 57 -1.49 2.76 -16.35
N ASN A 58 -1.27 3.15 -17.60
CA ASN A 58 -1.91 2.48 -18.73
C ASN A 58 -1.53 0.98 -18.85
N ASP A 59 -0.41 0.59 -18.25
CA ASP A 59 0.06 -0.79 -18.15
C ASP A 59 -0.55 -1.56 -16.96
N PHE A 60 -1.57 -0.99 -16.30
CA PHE A 60 -2.26 -1.55 -15.13
C PHE A 60 -1.38 -1.69 -13.88
N GLU A 61 -0.31 -0.90 -13.76
CA GLU A 61 0.56 -0.86 -12.58
C GLU A 61 0.08 0.18 -11.57
N PHE A 62 0.08 -0.16 -10.28
CA PHE A 62 -0.27 0.78 -9.23
C PHE A 62 0.84 1.81 -8.99
N ILE A 63 0.48 3.08 -8.94
CA ILE A 63 1.45 4.17 -8.81
C ILE A 63 0.99 5.25 -7.82
N CYS A 64 1.96 5.80 -7.08
CA CYS A 64 1.73 6.92 -6.16
C CYS A 64 1.94 8.29 -6.83
N ARG A 65 1.29 9.33 -6.29
CA ARG A 65 1.45 10.71 -6.77
C ARG A 65 2.90 11.19 -6.80
N GLU A 66 3.70 10.79 -5.81
CA GLU A 66 5.12 11.16 -5.78
C GLU A 66 5.90 10.52 -6.92
N CYS A 67 5.60 9.26 -7.28
CA CYS A 67 6.23 8.57 -8.38
C CYS A 67 5.79 9.14 -9.74
N ILE A 68 4.53 9.53 -9.89
CA ILE A 68 4.05 10.26 -11.07
C ILE A 68 4.88 11.54 -11.26
N LYS A 69 5.04 12.34 -10.20
CA LYS A 69 5.84 13.58 -10.24
C LYS A 69 7.33 13.31 -10.50
N ALA A 70 7.92 12.35 -9.79
CA ALA A 70 9.34 12.03 -9.90
C ALA A 70 9.72 11.49 -11.29
N ARG A 71 8.79 10.79 -11.96
CA ARG A 71 8.97 10.26 -13.31
C ARG A 71 8.53 11.23 -14.42
N ASN A 72 8.08 12.45 -14.07
CA ASN A 72 7.51 13.41 -15.02
C ASN A 72 6.39 12.81 -15.89
N MET A 73 5.59 11.91 -15.30
CA MET A 73 4.42 11.35 -15.98
C MET A 73 3.36 12.44 -16.15
N THR A 74 2.48 12.24 -17.11
CA THR A 74 1.40 13.13 -17.49
C THR A 74 0.06 12.41 -17.43
N ALA A 75 -1.04 13.15 -17.63
CA ALA A 75 -2.37 12.57 -17.73
C ALA A 75 -2.49 11.49 -18.83
N ALA A 76 -1.60 11.51 -19.83
CA ALA A 76 -1.57 10.49 -20.88
C ALA A 76 -0.96 9.16 -20.42
N ASP A 77 -0.24 9.12 -19.30
CA ASP A 77 0.48 7.93 -18.81
C ASP A 77 -0.29 7.15 -17.72
N VAL A 78 -1.40 7.71 -17.24
CA VAL A 78 -2.21 7.18 -16.13
C VAL A 78 -3.68 7.06 -16.54
N GLN A 79 -4.38 6.10 -15.94
CA GLN A 79 -5.80 5.85 -16.24
C GLN A 79 -6.73 6.92 -15.66
N PHE A 80 -6.32 7.59 -14.58
CA PHE A 80 -7.15 8.57 -13.88
C PHE A 80 -6.42 9.90 -13.72
N GLU A 81 -7.04 10.99 -14.15
CA GLU A 81 -6.52 12.35 -13.93
C GLU A 81 -6.71 12.82 -12.47
N SER A 82 -7.69 12.22 -11.79
CA SER A 82 -8.06 12.54 -10.41
C SER A 82 -7.96 11.33 -9.50
N ASP A 83 -7.71 11.58 -8.24
CA ASP A 83 -7.70 10.57 -7.19
C ASP A 83 -9.12 10.20 -6.76
N GLY A 84 -9.26 9.15 -5.94
CA GLY A 84 -10.57 8.69 -5.48
C GLY A 84 -11.36 9.73 -4.67
N ALA A 85 -10.71 10.82 -4.23
CA ALA A 85 -11.34 11.95 -3.56
C ALA A 85 -11.65 13.12 -4.51
N GLY A 86 -11.46 12.95 -5.82
CA GLY A 86 -11.71 13.95 -6.86
C GLY A 86 -10.64 15.05 -6.92
N ARG A 87 -9.47 14.85 -6.32
CA ARG A 87 -8.34 15.81 -6.37
C ARG A 87 -7.46 15.48 -7.57
N PRO A 88 -6.93 16.48 -8.29
CA PRO A 88 -6.06 16.22 -9.42
C PRO A 88 -4.76 15.54 -8.96
N PHE A 89 -4.35 14.49 -9.68
CA PHE A 89 -3.05 13.83 -9.46
C PHE A 89 -1.88 14.72 -9.87
N PHE A 90 -2.10 15.56 -10.89
CA PHE A 90 -1.18 16.57 -11.38
C PHE A 90 -1.36 17.85 -10.55
#